data_AF-A0A970GJX0-F1
#
_entry.id   AF-A0A970GJX0-F1
#
_cell.length_a   1.000
_cell.length_b   1.000
_cell.length_c   1.000
_cell.angle_alpha   90.00
_cell.angle_beta   90.00
_cell.angle_gamma   90.00
#
_symmetry.space_group_name_H-M   'P 1'
#
loop_
_entity.id
_entity.type
_entity.pdbx_description
1 polymer ?
#
loop_
_entity_poly.entity_id
_entity_poly.type
_entity_poly.pdbx_seq_one_letter_code
_entity_poly.pdbx_strand_id
1 'polypeptide(L)' 'MVTTAEALVAALKAWGVKRVFGVPGGSVLAVIEALSQEGIEFVLVKHENNGALMASA' A
#
# COMPACT_ATOMS: atom_id res chain seq x y z
N MET A 1 -4.81 -2.25 -20.25
CA MET A 1 -4.69 -0.81 -19.88
C MET A 1 -4.31 -0.80 -18.41
N VAL A 2 -3.36 0.02 -17.99
CA VAL A 2 -2.95 0.09 -16.57
C VAL A 2 -3.99 0.86 -15.77
N THR A 3 -4.35 0.35 -14.59
CA THR A 3 -5.23 1.04 -13.65
C THR A 3 -4.46 2.09 -12.85
N THR A 4 -5.16 3.05 -12.26
CA THR A 4 -4.54 4.04 -11.37
C THR A 4 -3.85 3.38 -10.17
N ALA A 5 -4.39 2.27 -9.65
CA ALA A 5 -3.80 1.53 -8.55
C ALA A 5 -2.45 0.88 -8.95
N GLU A 6 -2.41 0.22 -10.11
CA GLU A 6 -1.18 -0.35 -10.66
C GLU A 6 -0.13 0.73 -10.92
N ALA A 7 -0.53 1.87 -11.50
CA ALA A 7 0.38 3.00 -11.74
C ALA A 7 0.97 3.57 -10.44
N LEU A 8 0.14 3.70 -9.39
CA LEU A 8 0.58 4.15 -8.07
C LEU A 8 1.60 3.17 -7.47
N VAL A 9 1.28 1.88 -7.47
CA VAL A 9 2.15 0.86 -6.87
C VAL A 9 3.46 0.71 -7.64
N ALA A 10 3.44 0.81 -8.98
CA ALA A 10 4.66 0.84 -9.79
C ALA A 10 5.59 1.99 -9.39
N ALA A 11 5.05 3.18 -9.11
CA ALA A 11 5.84 4.31 -8.62
C ALA A 11 6.41 4.05 -7.21
N LEU A 12 5.61 3.50 -6.29
CA LEU A 12 6.07 3.13 -4.95
C LEU A 12 7.22 2.10 -5.01
N LYS A 13 7.10 1.10 -5.89
CA LYS A 13 8.15 0.10 -6.13
C LYS A 13 9.42 0.74 -6.68
N ALA A 14 9.30 1.66 -7.64
CA ALA A 14 10.43 2.39 -8.20
C ALA A 14 11.16 3.25 -7.14
N TRP A 15 10.43 3.77 -6.15
CA TRP A 15 11.00 4.45 -4.98
C TRP A 15 11.58 3.50 -3.92
N GLY A 16 11.52 2.19 -4.14
CA GLY A 16 12.07 1.19 -3.24
C GLY A 16 11.20 0.86 -2.03
N VAL A 17 9.94 1.30 -2.01
CA VAL A 17 9.00 0.99 -0.93
C VAL A 17 8.82 -0.53 -0.81
N LYS A 18 8.94 -1.03 0.42
CA LYS A 18 8.80 -2.47 0.74
C LYS A 18 7.56 -2.80 1.55
N ARG A 19 7.04 -1.82 2.29
CA ARG A 19 5.93 -1.95 3.23
C ARG A 19 5.01 -0.75 3.14
N VAL A 20 3.70 -1.01 3.21
CA VAL A 20 2.63 -0.01 3.32
C VAL A 20 1.76 -0.38 4.52
N PHE A 21 1.44 0.58 5.37
CA PHE A 21 0.66 0.35 6.60
C PHE A 21 -0.75 0.91 6.43
N GLY A 22 -1.78 0.16 6.84
CA GLY A 22 -3.15 0.66 6.71
C GLY A 22 -4.24 -0.26 7.25
N VAL A 23 -5.48 0.24 7.17
CA VAL A 23 -6.71 -0.50 7.45
C VAL A 23 -7.39 -0.83 6.12
N PRO A 24 -7.81 -2.08 5.86
CA PRO A 24 -8.46 -2.46 4.62
C PRO A 24 -9.87 -1.87 4.58
N GLY A 25 -10.27 -1.44 3.39
CA GLY A 25 -11.61 -0.93 3.11
C GLY A 25 -11.91 -0.99 1.63
N GLY A 26 -13.21 -1.02 1.27
CA GLY A 26 -13.64 -1.21 -0.13
C GLY A 26 -13.00 -0.22 -1.12
N SER A 27 -12.74 1.01 -0.68
CA SER A 27 -12.11 2.07 -1.48
C SER A 27 -10.63 1.85 -1.80
N VAL A 28 -9.94 0.96 -1.06
CA VAL A 28 -8.48 0.75 -1.19
C VAL A 28 -8.11 -0.68 -1.61
N LEU A 29 -9.09 -1.57 -1.82
CA LEU A 29 -8.84 -2.97 -2.17
C LEU A 29 -7.99 -3.12 -3.44
N ALA A 30 -8.26 -2.32 -4.48
CA ALA A 30 -7.48 -2.36 -5.72
C ALA A 30 -6.00 -1.98 -5.51
N VAL A 31 -5.71 -1.08 -4.56
CA VAL A 31 -4.32 -0.73 -4.21
C VAL A 31 -3.68 -1.87 -3.43
N ILE A 32 -4.39 -2.50 -2.48
CA ILE A 32 -3.87 -3.65 -1.72
C ILE A 32 -3.57 -4.83 -2.65
N GLU A 33 -4.43 -5.08 -3.64
CA GLU A 33 -4.20 -6.10 -4.66
C GLU A 33 -2.96 -5.80 -5.50
N ALA A 34 -2.82 -4.56 -5.99
CA ALA A 34 -1.65 -4.14 -6.76
C ALA A 34 -0.36 -4.22 -5.94
N LEU A 35 -0.38 -3.85 -4.65
CA LEU A 35 0.76 -3.99 -3.73
C LEU A 35 1.22 -5.46 -3.66
N SER A 36 0.27 -6.39 -3.50
CA SER A 36 0.55 -7.83 -3.47
C SER A 36 1.19 -8.33 -4.77
N GLN A 37 0.66 -7.94 -5.93
CA GLN A 37 1.21 -8.32 -7.23
C GLN A 37 2.64 -7.84 -7.44
N GLU A 38 2.99 -6.66 -6.90
CA GLU A 38 4.31 -6.06 -7.04
C GLU A 38 5.31 -6.46 -5.94
N GLY A 39 4.86 -7.26 -4.96
CA GLY A 39 5.66 -7.76 -3.85
C GLY A 39 5.91 -6.72 -2.75
N ILE A 40 5.03 -5.73 -2.61
CA ILE A 40 5.05 -4.77 -1.51
C ILE A 40 4.11 -5.29 -0.41
N GLU A 41 4.64 -5.41 0.80
CA GLU A 41 3.88 -5.93 1.94
C GLU A 41 2.86 -4.89 2.43
N PHE A 42 1.59 -5.28 2.49
CA PHE A 42 0.56 -4.51 3.20
C PHE A 42 0.48 -4.96 4.66
N VAL A 43 0.90 -4.10 5.57
CA VAL A 43 0.87 -4.33 7.01
C VAL A 43 -0.45 -3.81 7.57
N LEU A 44 -1.30 -4.75 7.99
CA LEU A 44 -2.57 -4.44 8.63
C LEU A 44 -2.35 -3.78 9.99
N VAL A 45 -2.93 -2.59 10.18
CA VAL A 45 -2.92 -1.87 11.46
C VAL A 45 -4.32 -1.83 12.07
N LYS A 46 -4.39 -1.65 13.40
CA LYS A 46 -5.66 -1.56 14.12
C LYS A 46 -6.37 -0.21 13.93
N HIS A 47 -5.57 0.86 13.84
CA HIS A 47 -6.00 2.23 13.63
C HIS A 47 -5.03 2.92 12.68
N GLU A 48 -5.56 3.69 11.74
CA GLU A 48 -4.82 4.40 10.70
C GLU A 48 -3.74 5.30 11.30
N ASN A 49 -4.00 5.91 12.46
CA ASN A 49 -3.03 6.75 13.16
C ASN A 49 -1.77 5.97 13.57
N ASN A 50 -1.91 4.70 13.95
CA ASN A 50 -0.74 3.85 14.25
C ASN A 50 0.04 3.56 12.97
N GLY A 51 -0.65 3.35 11.83
CA GLY A 51 -0.01 3.17 10.53
C GLY A 51 0.79 4.41 10.10
N ALA A 52 0.26 5.61 10.33
CA ALA A 52 0.97 6.86 10.06
C ALA A 52 2.24 7.00 10.90
N LEU A 53 2.17 6.68 12.20
CA LEU A 53 3.35 6.67 13.08
C LEU A 53 4.39 5.63 12.63
N MET A 54 3.97 4.42 12.24
CA MET A 54 4.86 3.37 11.72
C MET A 54 5.54 3.77 10.40
N ALA A 55 4.82 4.48 9.52
CA ALA A 55 5.36 4.95 8.24
C ALA A 55 6.36 6.10 8.39
N SER A 56 6.30 6.85 9.50
CA SER A 56 7.20 7.98 9.78
C SER A 56 8.50 7.59 10.48
N ALA A 57 8.62 6.34 10.95
CA ALA A 57 9.73 5.86 11.78
C ALA A 57 10.98 5.49 10.97
#